data_AF-A0A4W2D3L1-F1
#
_entry.id   AF-A0A4W2D3L1-F1
#
_cell.length_a   1.000
_cell.length_b   1.000
_cell.length_c   1.000
_cell.angle_alpha   90.00
_cell.angle_beta   90.00
_cell.angle_gamma   90.00
#
_symmetry.space_group_name_H-M   'P 1'
#
loop_
_entity.id
_entity.type
_entity.pdbx_description
1 polymer ?
#
loop_
_entity_poly.entity_id
_entity_poly.type
_entity_poly.pdbx_seq_one_letter_code
_entity_poly.pdbx_strand_id
1 'polypeptide(L)'
;MDITRWSTPNYILCSQRWRSSIQSAKTRPGADCGSDHELLIAKFRLKLKKVGKTTRPFRYGLNQIPYDYTVEVRNRFKGLDLTDRVPDELWNEVRDIVQETGIKTIPMGKKCKKAKWLSGEALQIAVKRREAKSKGEKERYKYLNAEFQRLARRDKKAFLSNQCKEIEENNRMGKTRDLFKKIRDTKGTFHAKMGSIKDRNGMDLTEAEDVKKRWQEYTEELYKKDLHDPDNHEGVITDLEPDILECEVKWALESITTNKASGGDGIPVELFQILKDDAVKVLHSICQQIWKTQQWPQDWERSVFIPIPKKGNVKECSNYCTIALISHASKVMLKILQARLSNM
;
A
#
# COMPACT_ATOMS: atom_id res chain seq x y z
N MET A 1 15.17 55.35 -32.80
CA MET A 1 14.85 54.63 -31.56
C MET A 1 13.55 53.89 -31.79
N ASP A 2 13.59 52.56 -31.84
CA ASP A 2 12.51 51.72 -31.30
C ASP A 2 13.02 50.28 -31.25
N ILE A 3 13.41 49.86 -30.04
CA ILE A 3 13.93 48.53 -29.74
C ILE A 3 12.72 47.61 -29.56
N THR A 4 12.28 46.99 -30.65
CA THR A 4 11.23 45.96 -30.63
C THR A 4 11.75 44.68 -29.98
N ARG A 5 11.51 44.58 -28.67
CA ARG A 5 11.15 43.36 -27.91
C ARG A 5 11.68 42.04 -28.48
N TRP A 6 12.94 41.71 -28.19
CA TRP A 6 13.49 40.37 -28.38
C TRP A 6 12.80 39.37 -27.44
N SER A 7 11.77 38.68 -27.91
CA SER A 7 11.31 37.45 -27.28
C SER A 7 12.28 36.34 -27.66
N THR A 8 13.06 35.82 -26.72
CA THR A 8 13.84 34.58 -26.93
C THR A 8 12.87 33.48 -27.39
N PRO A 9 13.05 32.90 -28.60
CA PRO A 9 12.15 31.85 -29.04
C PRO A 9 12.36 30.63 -28.16
N ASN A 10 11.29 30.11 -27.58
CA ASN A 10 11.35 28.82 -26.89
C ASN A 10 11.47 27.72 -27.95
N TYR A 11 12.47 26.84 -27.83
CA TYR A 11 12.70 25.75 -28.77
C TYR A 11 12.45 24.39 -28.13
N ILE A 12 11.99 23.43 -28.92
CA ILE A 12 11.98 22.00 -28.56
C ILE A 12 13.03 21.32 -29.42
N LEU A 13 14.11 20.89 -28.80
CA LEU A 13 15.14 20.09 -29.46
C LEU A 13 14.69 18.64 -29.50
N CYS A 14 14.74 18.03 -30.68
CA CYS A 14 14.41 16.62 -30.87
C CYS A 14 15.47 16.00 -31.78
N SER A 15 15.92 14.78 -31.46
CA SER A 15 16.82 14.03 -32.32
C SER A 15 16.16 13.77 -33.68
N GLN A 16 16.93 13.91 -34.75
CA GLN A 16 16.47 13.77 -36.13
C GLN A 16 15.74 12.44 -36.38
N ARG A 17 16.16 11.37 -35.71
CA ARG A 17 15.53 10.04 -35.74
C ARG A 17 14.05 10.07 -35.35
N TRP A 18 13.65 10.97 -34.46
CA TRP A 18 12.29 11.06 -33.91
C TRP A 18 11.47 12.20 -34.52
N ARG A 19 11.96 12.84 -35.59
CA ARG A 19 11.27 13.97 -36.24
C ARG A 19 9.84 13.61 -36.66
N SER A 20 9.63 12.42 -37.22
CA SER A 20 8.31 11.91 -37.64
C SER A 20 7.36 11.60 -36.48
N SER A 21 7.87 11.52 -35.24
CA SER A 21 7.05 11.35 -34.03
C SER A 21 6.43 12.66 -33.55
N ILE A 22 6.91 13.83 -34.01
CA ILE A 22 6.36 15.13 -33.63
C ILE A 22 5.11 15.42 -34.47
N GLN A 23 3.96 15.56 -33.83
CA GLN A 23 2.69 15.85 -34.51
C GLN A 23 2.41 17.35 -34.63
N SER A 24 2.78 18.12 -33.61
CA SER A 24 2.58 19.57 -33.58
C SER A 24 3.43 20.18 -32.48
N ALA A 25 3.91 21.42 -32.68
CA ALA A 25 4.47 22.27 -31.64
C ALA A 25 3.78 23.64 -31.70
N LYS A 26 3.26 24.14 -30.59
CA LYS A 26 2.59 25.44 -30.52
C LYS A 26 2.79 26.13 -29.19
N THR A 27 2.84 27.45 -29.20
CA THR A 27 2.82 28.24 -27.97
C THR A 27 1.37 28.36 -27.45
N ARG A 28 1.24 28.52 -26.13
CA ARG A 28 -0.01 28.86 -25.45
C ARG A 28 0.20 30.17 -24.68
N PRO A 29 -0.02 31.32 -25.32
CA PRO A 29 0.17 32.64 -24.70
C PRO A 29 -0.65 32.84 -23.43
N GLY A 30 -1.88 32.28 -23.39
CA GLY A 30 -2.78 32.37 -22.23
C GLY A 30 -2.46 31.41 -21.07
N ALA A 31 -1.40 30.60 -21.15
CA ALA A 31 -1.03 29.68 -20.07
C ALA A 31 -0.33 30.43 -18.93
N ASP A 32 -0.88 30.30 -17.73
CA ASP A 32 -0.34 30.94 -16.53
C ASP A 32 0.54 29.96 -15.74
N CYS A 33 1.82 29.93 -16.09
CA CYS A 33 2.86 29.05 -15.53
C CYS A 33 3.84 29.77 -14.58
N GLY A 34 3.58 31.02 -14.19
CA GLY A 34 4.48 31.78 -13.32
C GLY A 34 5.82 32.19 -13.96
N SER A 35 5.91 32.14 -15.29
CA SER A 35 7.04 32.63 -16.09
C SER A 35 6.53 33.65 -17.13
N ASP A 36 7.44 34.54 -17.50
CA ASP A 36 7.36 35.47 -18.63
C ASP A 36 7.45 34.78 -19.99
N HIS A 37 7.95 33.54 -20.03
CA HIS A 37 7.94 32.70 -21.22
C HIS A 37 6.53 32.18 -21.54
N GLU A 38 6.19 32.13 -22.84
CA GLU A 38 4.99 31.45 -23.30
C GLU A 38 5.16 29.93 -23.18
N LEU A 39 4.14 29.25 -22.67
CA LEU A 39 4.17 27.79 -22.55
C LEU A 39 4.20 27.17 -23.94
N LEU A 40 5.30 26.49 -24.29
CA LEU A 40 5.43 25.74 -25.53
C LEU A 40 4.96 24.29 -25.31
N ILE A 41 4.06 23.82 -26.17
CA ILE A 41 3.49 22.46 -26.10
C ILE A 41 3.79 21.74 -27.40
N ALA A 42 4.50 20.60 -27.30
CA ALA A 42 4.59 19.64 -28.39
C ALA A 42 3.76 18.39 -28.11
N LYS A 43 3.14 17.87 -29.17
CA LYS A 43 2.42 16.59 -29.17
C LYS A 43 3.27 15.56 -29.89
N PHE A 44 3.56 14.44 -29.22
CA PHE A 44 4.37 13.35 -29.77
C PHE A 44 3.55 12.07 -29.90
N ARG A 45 3.84 11.28 -30.94
CA ARG A 45 3.36 9.91 -31.11
C ARG A 45 4.54 8.95 -30.96
N LEU A 46 4.53 8.17 -29.89
CA LEU A 46 5.54 7.18 -29.58
C LEU A 46 4.93 5.78 -29.62
N LYS A 47 5.65 4.84 -30.24
CA LYS A 47 5.38 3.40 -30.12
C LYS A 47 6.38 2.82 -29.11
N LEU A 48 5.96 2.68 -27.87
CA LEU A 48 6.79 2.10 -26.80
C LEU A 48 6.33 0.67 -26.54
N LYS A 49 7.27 -0.22 -26.18
CA LYS A 49 6.92 -1.54 -25.65
C LYS A 49 6.06 -1.34 -24.40
N LYS A 50 4.89 -1.97 -24.37
CA LYS A 50 4.02 -1.94 -23.19
C LYS A 50 4.68 -2.77 -22.09
N VAL A 51 5.32 -2.11 -21.14
CA VAL A 51 5.71 -2.77 -19.89
C VAL A 51 4.43 -3.03 -19.11
N GLY A 52 4.17 -4.30 -18.78
CA GLY A 52 3.04 -4.69 -17.94
C GLY A 52 3.12 -3.92 -16.63
N LYS A 53 2.09 -3.14 -16.30
CA LYS A 53 2.00 -2.54 -14.97
C LYS A 53 1.56 -3.63 -14.02
N THR A 54 2.33 -3.86 -12.96
CA THR A 54 1.87 -4.65 -11.83
C THR A 54 0.58 -4.02 -11.30
N THR A 55 -0.51 -4.78 -11.32
CA THR A 55 -1.76 -4.41 -10.69
C THR A 55 -1.50 -4.31 -9.19
N ARG A 56 -1.76 -3.14 -8.62
CA ARG A 56 -1.63 -2.98 -7.18
C ARG A 56 -2.76 -3.77 -6.51
N PRO A 57 -2.48 -4.48 -5.41
CA PRO A 57 -3.51 -5.21 -4.68
C PRO A 57 -4.62 -4.25 -4.23
N PHE A 58 -5.85 -4.74 -4.23
CA PHE A 58 -7.01 -4.01 -3.73
C PHE A 58 -6.79 -3.67 -2.26
N ARG A 59 -7.05 -2.42 -1.87
CA ARG A 59 -6.92 -1.99 -0.48
C ARG A 59 -8.29 -1.62 0.05
N TYR A 60 -8.79 -2.40 1.01
CA TYR A 60 -10.07 -2.18 1.66
C TYR A 60 -10.09 -0.87 2.47
N GLY A 61 -11.22 -0.17 2.45
CA GLY A 61 -11.52 0.95 3.34
C GLY A 61 -11.96 0.49 4.72
N LEU A 62 -11.02 0.08 5.58
CA LEU A 62 -11.30 -0.60 6.86
C LEU A 62 -11.90 0.29 7.97
N ASN A 63 -11.99 1.61 7.78
CA ASN A 63 -12.50 2.51 8.81
C ASN A 63 -14.01 2.28 9.10
N GLN A 64 -14.76 1.86 8.08
CA GLN A 64 -16.20 1.55 8.16
C GLN A 64 -16.52 0.45 7.15
N ILE A 65 -16.49 -0.81 7.60
CA ILE A 65 -16.93 -1.95 6.80
C ILE A 65 -18.47 -1.92 6.77
N PRO A 66 -19.13 -1.91 5.59
CA PRO A 66 -20.58 -1.86 5.50
C PRO A 66 -21.26 -3.05 6.18
N TYR A 67 -22.46 -2.84 6.73
CA TYR A 67 -23.25 -3.92 7.30
C TYR A 67 -23.56 -5.02 6.28
N ASP A 68 -23.83 -4.64 5.02
CA ASP A 68 -24.10 -5.55 3.90
C ASP A 68 -23.00 -6.59 3.69
N TYR A 69 -21.73 -6.22 3.89
CA TYR A 69 -20.60 -7.17 3.87
C TYR A 69 -20.83 -8.30 4.88
N THR A 70 -21.16 -7.95 6.12
CA THR A 70 -21.34 -8.93 7.19
C THR A 70 -22.52 -9.86 6.93
N VAL A 71 -23.62 -9.34 6.37
CA VAL A 71 -24.81 -10.14 6.05
C VAL A 71 -24.52 -11.11 4.92
N GLU A 72 -23.91 -10.64 3.82
CA GLU A 72 -23.62 -11.47 2.65
C GLU A 72 -22.61 -12.58 2.98
N VAL A 73 -21.52 -12.26 3.69
CA VAL A 73 -20.53 -13.28 4.10
C VAL A 73 -21.15 -14.30 5.06
N ARG A 74 -21.92 -13.87 6.06
CA ARG A 74 -22.59 -14.79 7.00
C ARG A 74 -23.53 -15.75 6.29
N ASN A 75 -24.32 -15.25 5.34
CA ASN A 75 -25.24 -16.09 4.59
C ASN A 75 -24.49 -17.13 3.73
N ARG A 76 -23.38 -16.74 3.10
CA ARG A 76 -22.52 -17.67 2.35
C ARG A 76 -21.83 -18.69 3.26
N PHE A 77 -21.36 -18.27 4.44
CA PHE A 77 -20.75 -19.17 5.43
C PHE A 77 -21.71 -20.23 5.97
N LYS A 78 -23.00 -19.90 6.14
CA LYS A 78 -24.02 -20.88 6.54
C LYS A 78 -24.21 -22.02 5.53
N GLY A 79 -23.89 -21.78 4.26
CA GLY A 79 -23.98 -22.78 3.20
C GLY A 79 -22.70 -23.60 3.01
N LEU A 80 -21.64 -23.34 3.80
CA LEU A 80 -20.40 -24.11 3.72
C LEU A 80 -20.56 -25.46 4.41
N ASP A 81 -20.08 -26.51 3.73
CA ASP A 81 -19.81 -27.79 4.36
C ASP A 81 -18.46 -27.70 5.09
N LEU A 82 -18.49 -27.88 6.41
CA LEU A 82 -17.35 -27.79 7.31
C LEU A 82 -16.80 -29.16 7.73
N THR A 83 -17.40 -30.26 7.25
CA THR A 83 -17.09 -31.62 7.71
C THR A 83 -16.12 -32.35 6.78
N ASP A 84 -15.07 -32.93 7.36
CA ASP A 84 -14.10 -33.85 6.71
C ASP A 84 -13.60 -33.41 5.33
N ARG A 85 -13.27 -32.12 5.19
CA ARG A 85 -12.72 -31.55 3.95
C ARG A 85 -11.20 -31.48 3.97
N VAL A 86 -10.63 -31.39 2.78
CA VAL A 86 -9.21 -31.03 2.60
C VAL A 86 -9.03 -29.56 3.02
N PRO A 87 -8.09 -29.24 3.94
CA PRO A 87 -7.91 -27.88 4.44
C PRO A 87 -7.77 -26.81 3.36
N ASP A 88 -7.04 -27.12 2.28
CA ASP A 88 -6.81 -26.18 1.18
C ASP A 88 -8.10 -25.84 0.43
N GLU A 89 -8.96 -26.83 0.15
CA GLU A 89 -10.23 -26.61 -0.54
C GLU A 89 -11.18 -25.75 0.29
N LEU A 90 -11.34 -26.08 1.58
CA LEU A 90 -12.19 -25.31 2.49
C LEU A 90 -11.66 -23.88 2.64
N TRP A 91 -10.34 -23.71 2.78
CA TRP A 91 -9.73 -22.38 2.83
C TRP A 91 -9.96 -21.59 1.54
N ASN A 92 -9.81 -22.21 0.36
CA ASN A 92 -10.01 -21.55 -0.92
C ASN A 92 -11.44 -20.98 -1.03
N GLU A 93 -12.46 -21.76 -0.67
CA GLU A 93 -13.85 -21.28 -0.67
C GLU A 93 -14.08 -20.13 0.31
N VAL A 94 -13.55 -20.25 1.54
CA VAL A 94 -13.66 -19.20 2.56
C VAL A 94 -12.97 -17.92 2.11
N ARG A 95 -11.77 -18.03 1.56
CA ARG A 95 -10.99 -16.92 1.01
C ARG A 95 -11.77 -16.24 -0.11
N ASP A 96 -12.30 -17.01 -1.05
CA ASP A 96 -13.00 -16.48 -2.21
C ASP A 96 -14.31 -15.77 -1.79
N ILE A 97 -15.08 -16.34 -0.86
CA ILE A 97 -16.26 -15.69 -0.27
C ILE A 97 -15.91 -14.33 0.33
N VAL A 98 -14.86 -14.28 1.17
CA VAL A 98 -14.44 -13.05 1.85
C VAL A 98 -13.92 -12.01 0.87
N GLN A 99 -13.10 -12.41 -0.09
CA GLN A 99 -12.51 -11.51 -1.09
C GLN A 99 -13.57 -10.98 -2.07
N GLU A 100 -14.39 -11.84 -2.66
CA GLU A 100 -15.43 -11.44 -3.61
C GLU A 100 -16.41 -10.46 -2.96
N THR A 101 -16.91 -10.83 -1.78
CA THR A 101 -17.86 -9.99 -1.04
C THR A 101 -17.20 -8.69 -0.59
N GLY A 102 -15.96 -8.76 -0.12
CA GLY A 102 -15.18 -7.59 0.27
C GLY A 102 -14.96 -6.61 -0.89
N ILE A 103 -14.54 -7.10 -2.05
CA ILE A 103 -14.29 -6.27 -3.24
C ILE A 103 -15.60 -5.66 -3.76
N LYS A 104 -16.70 -6.41 -3.71
CA LYS A 104 -18.04 -5.98 -4.14
C LYS A 104 -18.62 -4.89 -3.23
N THR A 105 -18.50 -5.05 -1.92
CA THR A 105 -19.24 -4.23 -0.95
C THR A 105 -18.40 -3.14 -0.30
N ILE A 106 -17.10 -3.37 -0.06
CA ILE A 106 -16.25 -2.45 0.68
C ILE A 106 -15.59 -1.47 -0.32
N PRO A 107 -15.76 -0.16 -0.14
CA PRO A 107 -15.12 0.81 -1.03
C PRO A 107 -13.60 0.70 -0.95
N MET A 108 -12.95 0.82 -2.11
CA MET A 108 -11.49 0.90 -2.16
C MET A 108 -11.01 2.11 -1.35
N GLY A 109 -10.02 1.88 -0.49
CA GLY A 109 -9.39 2.91 0.32
C GLY A 109 -8.91 4.05 -0.58
N LYS A 110 -9.62 5.19 -0.52
CA LYS A 110 -9.30 6.35 -1.36
C LYS A 110 -7.89 6.82 -1.00
N LYS A 111 -7.03 6.99 -2.02
CA LYS A 111 -5.85 7.84 -1.83
C LYS A 111 -6.35 9.20 -1.38
N CYS A 112 -5.81 9.71 -0.28
CA CYS A 112 -5.98 11.12 0.09
C CYS A 112 -5.45 11.93 -1.10
N LYS A 113 -6.34 12.41 -1.98
CA LYS A 113 -5.97 13.37 -3.02
C LYS A 113 -5.41 14.55 -2.25
N LYS A 114 -4.19 15.00 -2.62
CA LYS A 114 -3.49 16.12 -1.96
C LYS A 114 -4.52 17.17 -1.53
N ALA A 115 -4.53 17.49 -0.24
CA ALA A 115 -5.56 18.33 0.35
C ALA A 115 -5.76 19.59 -0.51
N LYS A 116 -7.02 19.89 -0.86
CA LYS A 116 -7.39 21.14 -1.53
C LYS A 116 -7.34 22.25 -0.48
N TRP A 117 -6.14 22.75 -0.21
CA TRP A 117 -5.90 23.77 0.80
C TRP A 117 -6.24 25.19 0.31
N LEU A 118 -6.43 25.38 -1.00
CA LEU A 118 -6.84 26.67 -1.59
C LEU A 118 -8.33 26.92 -1.35
N SER A 119 -8.66 28.11 -0.86
CA SER A 119 -10.03 28.60 -0.71
C SER A 119 -10.72 28.83 -2.06
N GLY A 120 -12.06 28.88 -2.05
CA GLY A 120 -12.84 29.26 -3.23
C GLY A 120 -12.50 30.66 -3.74
N GLU A 121 -12.21 31.59 -2.83
CA GLU A 121 -11.75 32.95 -3.15
C GLU A 121 -10.43 32.92 -3.94
N ALA A 122 -9.42 32.19 -3.46
CA ALA A 122 -8.15 32.06 -4.16
C ALA A 122 -8.30 31.41 -5.55
N LEU A 123 -9.23 30.46 -5.69
CA LEU A 123 -9.54 29.84 -6.99
C LEU A 123 -10.19 30.85 -7.96
N GLN A 124 -11.10 31.71 -7.48
CA GLN A 124 -11.69 32.76 -8.30
C GLN A 124 -10.65 33.79 -8.77
N ILE A 125 -9.75 34.22 -7.88
CA ILE A 125 -8.65 35.12 -8.26
C ILE A 125 -7.72 34.44 -9.28
N ALA A 126 -7.45 33.14 -9.15
CA ALA A 126 -6.66 32.40 -10.15
C ALA A 126 -7.30 32.39 -11.54
N VAL A 127 -8.64 32.32 -11.62
CA VAL A 127 -9.39 32.43 -12.89
C VAL A 127 -9.26 33.82 -13.47
N LYS A 128 -9.55 34.87 -12.68
CA LYS A 128 -9.41 36.28 -13.11
C LYS A 128 -7.98 36.59 -13.56
N ARG A 129 -6.98 36.06 -12.86
CA ARG A 129 -5.54 36.20 -13.20
C ARG A 129 -5.23 35.59 -14.57
N ARG A 130 -5.79 34.41 -14.86
CA ARG A 130 -5.65 33.74 -16.16
C ARG A 130 -6.31 34.55 -17.28
N GLU A 131 -7.50 35.09 -17.04
CA GLU A 131 -8.21 35.94 -18.00
C GLU A 131 -7.42 37.22 -18.32
N ALA A 132 -6.94 37.92 -17.29
CA ALA A 132 -6.11 39.13 -17.46
C ALA A 132 -4.84 38.83 -18.28
N LYS A 133 -4.19 37.68 -18.05
CA LYS A 133 -3.04 37.23 -18.85
C LYS A 133 -3.43 36.99 -20.32
N SER A 134 -4.57 36.33 -20.57
CA SER A 134 -5.04 36.05 -21.92
C SER A 134 -5.39 37.31 -22.73
N LYS A 135 -5.84 38.37 -22.05
CA LYS A 135 -6.17 39.68 -22.64
C LYS A 135 -4.95 40.62 -22.76
N GLY A 136 -3.79 40.24 -22.23
CA GLY A 136 -2.60 41.08 -22.23
C GLY A 136 -2.62 42.25 -21.23
N GLU A 137 -3.55 42.24 -20.26
CA GLU A 137 -3.75 43.29 -19.26
C GLU A 137 -2.65 43.21 -18.17
N LYS A 138 -1.45 43.72 -18.47
CA LYS A 138 -0.25 43.55 -17.62
C LYS A 138 -0.43 44.06 -16.19
N GLU A 139 -0.97 45.27 -16.00
CA GLU A 139 -1.12 45.86 -14.66
C GLU A 139 -2.16 45.13 -13.81
N ARG A 140 -3.30 44.76 -14.43
CA ARG A 140 -4.32 43.95 -13.77
C ARG A 140 -3.78 42.56 -13.41
N TYR A 141 -2.99 41.95 -14.29
CA TYR A 141 -2.33 40.67 -13.99
C TYR A 141 -1.38 40.78 -12.80
N LYS A 142 -0.54 41.82 -12.73
CA LYS A 142 0.37 42.05 -11.58
C LYS A 142 -0.41 42.15 -10.27
N TYR A 143 -1.47 42.95 -10.25
CA TYR A 143 -2.35 43.11 -9.09
C TYR A 143 -2.97 41.78 -8.66
N LEU A 144 -3.63 41.07 -9.59
CA LEU A 144 -4.27 39.79 -9.33
C LEU A 144 -3.27 38.69 -8.92
N ASN A 145 -2.04 38.75 -9.43
CA ASN A 145 -0.98 37.84 -9.02
C ASN A 145 -0.52 38.11 -7.59
N ALA A 146 -0.30 39.38 -7.21
CA ALA A 146 0.04 39.73 -5.84
C ALA A 146 -1.08 39.33 -4.86
N GLU A 147 -2.33 39.59 -5.23
CA GLU A 147 -3.51 39.18 -4.48
C GLU A 147 -3.60 37.65 -4.34
N PHE A 148 -3.44 36.90 -5.44
CA PHE A 148 -3.42 35.45 -5.41
C PHE A 148 -2.31 34.91 -4.50
N GLN A 149 -1.10 35.46 -4.57
CA GLN A 149 0.01 35.04 -3.71
C GLN A 149 -0.28 35.30 -2.23
N ARG A 150 -0.91 36.45 -1.91
CA ARG A 150 -1.34 36.78 -0.55
C ARG A 150 -2.36 35.76 -0.04
N LEU A 151 -3.40 35.49 -0.83
CA LEU A 151 -4.44 34.50 -0.48
C LEU A 151 -3.86 33.09 -0.35
N ALA A 152 -3.01 32.67 -1.29
CA ALA A 152 -2.36 31.36 -1.25
C ALA A 152 -1.47 31.21 0.00
N ARG A 153 -0.71 32.24 0.40
CA ARG A 153 0.07 32.20 1.65
C ARG A 153 -0.83 32.11 2.88
N ARG A 154 -1.91 32.90 2.93
CA ARG A 154 -2.92 32.86 4.01
C ARG A 154 -3.53 31.46 4.13
N ASP A 155 -4.05 30.94 3.03
CA ASP A 155 -4.74 29.65 2.97
C ASP A 155 -3.80 28.50 3.33
N LYS A 156 -2.54 28.53 2.84
CA LYS A 156 -1.53 27.54 3.21
C LYS A 156 -1.16 27.60 4.69
N LYS A 157 -1.02 28.80 5.26
CA LYS A 157 -0.76 28.98 6.70
C LYS A 157 -1.93 28.44 7.53
N ALA A 158 -3.16 28.78 7.16
CA ALA A 158 -4.37 28.29 7.82
C ALA A 158 -4.46 26.76 7.77
N PHE A 159 -4.22 26.17 6.59
CA PHE A 159 -4.19 24.72 6.41
C PHE A 159 -3.14 24.05 7.31
N LEU A 160 -1.89 24.52 7.28
CA LEU A 160 -0.81 23.96 8.11
C LEU A 160 -1.10 24.14 9.60
N SER A 161 -1.62 25.29 10.01
CA SER A 161 -2.03 25.53 11.40
C SER A 161 -3.12 24.54 11.84
N ASN A 162 -4.12 24.28 11.00
CA ASN A 162 -5.13 23.27 11.29
C ASN A 162 -4.54 21.86 11.39
N GLN A 163 -3.60 21.51 10.49
CA GLN A 163 -2.89 20.23 10.59
C GLN A 163 -2.12 20.10 11.91
N CYS A 164 -1.43 21.15 12.36
CA CYS A 164 -0.72 21.14 13.64
C CYS A 164 -1.69 20.97 14.83
N LYS A 165 -2.82 21.71 14.84
CA LYS A 165 -3.85 21.56 15.89
C LYS A 165 -4.40 20.14 15.95
N GLU A 166 -4.69 19.53 14.80
CA GLU A 166 -5.15 18.13 14.74
C GLU A 166 -4.07 17.14 15.23
N ILE A 167 -2.79 17.40 14.94
CA ILE A 167 -1.65 16.60 15.44
C ILE A 167 -1.57 16.73 16.97
N GLU A 168 -1.61 17.94 17.51
CA GLU A 168 -1.59 18.22 18.95
C GLU A 168 -2.78 17.57 19.67
N GLU A 169 -3.98 17.66 19.11
CA GLU A 169 -5.17 17.02 19.67
C GLU A 169 -5.04 15.51 19.70
N ASN A 170 -4.57 14.90 18.60
CA ASN A 170 -4.33 13.46 18.56
C ASN A 170 -3.28 13.03 19.58
N ASN A 171 -2.24 13.85 19.81
CA ASN A 171 -1.24 13.59 20.87
C ASN A 171 -1.88 13.65 22.26
N ARG A 172 -2.67 14.69 22.54
CA ARG A 172 -3.39 14.88 23.81
C ARG A 172 -4.36 13.73 24.11
N MET A 173 -5.08 13.24 23.10
CA MET A 173 -6.00 12.12 23.21
C MET A 173 -5.30 10.74 23.26
N GLY A 174 -3.97 10.67 23.21
CA GLY A 174 -3.24 9.39 23.12
C GLY A 174 -3.47 8.63 21.82
N LYS A 175 -3.99 9.28 20.76
CA LYS A 175 -4.25 8.68 19.44
C LYS A 175 -2.97 8.65 18.60
N THR A 176 -1.94 7.96 19.09
CA THR A 176 -0.58 7.87 18.49
C THR A 176 -0.59 7.47 17.02
N ARG A 177 -1.49 6.57 16.60
CA ARG A 177 -1.62 6.17 15.20
C ARG A 177 -2.06 7.34 14.31
N ASP A 178 -3.11 8.05 14.71
CA ASP A 178 -3.71 9.12 13.91
C ASP A 178 -2.76 10.33 13.85
N LEU A 179 -2.03 10.58 14.95
CA LEU A 179 -0.89 11.49 15.02
C LEU A 179 0.15 11.19 13.92
N PHE A 180 0.72 9.98 13.89
CA PHE A 180 1.75 9.61 12.90
C PHE A 180 1.21 9.54 11.48
N LYS A 181 -0.06 9.16 11.30
CA LYS A 181 -0.74 9.20 9.99
C LYS A 181 -0.78 10.63 9.45
N LYS A 182 -1.18 11.59 10.28
CA LYS A 182 -1.26 13.01 9.91
C LYS A 182 0.10 13.63 9.59
N ILE A 183 1.13 13.30 10.37
CA ILE A 183 2.52 13.71 10.11
C ILE A 183 3.00 13.20 8.75
N ARG A 184 2.69 11.93 8.42
CA ARG A 184 3.05 11.31 7.15
C ARG A 184 2.33 11.96 5.96
N ASP A 185 1.04 12.22 6.11
CA ASP A 185 0.24 12.90 5.10
C ASP A 185 0.76 14.32 4.83
N THR A 186 1.33 14.98 5.85
CA THR A 186 1.91 16.33 5.76
C THR A 186 3.30 16.34 5.12
N LYS A 187 4.21 15.43 5.52
CA LYS A 187 5.59 15.36 4.98
C LYS A 187 5.65 14.83 3.54
N GLY A 188 4.54 14.33 3.01
CA GLY A 188 4.46 13.68 1.70
C GLY A 188 4.94 12.22 1.76
N THR A 189 4.62 11.44 0.72
CA THR A 189 5.08 10.06 0.63
C THR A 189 6.58 10.00 0.42
N PHE A 190 7.30 9.45 1.39
CA PHE A 190 8.67 9.00 1.18
C PHE A 190 8.67 7.89 0.12
N HIS A 191 9.35 8.14 -0.98
CA HIS A 191 9.60 7.13 -1.99
C HIS A 191 11.02 6.60 -1.77
N ALA A 192 11.12 5.48 -1.05
CA ALA A 192 12.36 4.71 -1.05
C ALA A 192 12.65 4.36 -2.51
N LYS A 193 13.72 4.94 -3.08
CA LYS A 193 14.24 4.43 -4.34
C LYS A 193 14.86 3.08 -4.00
N MET A 194 14.35 1.99 -4.59
CA MET A 194 15.15 0.77 -4.65
C MET A 194 16.37 1.13 -5.49
N GLY A 195 17.50 1.31 -4.79
CA GLY A 195 18.80 1.51 -5.43
C GLY A 195 19.31 0.20 -6.01
N SER A 196 20.55 0.22 -6.51
CA SER A 196 21.23 -1.03 -6.81
C SER A 196 21.42 -1.86 -5.54
N ILE A 197 21.35 -3.19 -5.68
CA ILE A 197 21.71 -4.15 -4.63
C ILE A 197 22.96 -4.87 -5.10
N LYS A 198 23.90 -5.15 -4.20
CA LYS A 198 25.11 -5.88 -4.56
C LYS A 198 24.85 -7.39 -4.65
N ASP A 199 25.42 -8.00 -5.67
CA ASP A 199 25.54 -9.45 -5.76
C ASP A 199 26.55 -10.00 -4.73
N ARG A 200 26.81 -11.30 -4.76
CA ARG A 200 27.77 -11.96 -3.86
C ARG A 200 29.22 -11.51 -4.11
N ASN A 201 29.52 -11.07 -5.32
CA ASN A 201 30.85 -10.64 -5.75
C ASN A 201 31.06 -9.13 -5.53
N GLY A 202 30.07 -8.43 -4.98
CA GLY A 202 30.10 -6.99 -4.72
C GLY A 202 29.72 -6.10 -5.91
N MET A 203 29.20 -6.67 -7.00
CA MET A 203 28.76 -5.97 -8.20
C MET A 203 27.33 -5.45 -8.07
N ASP A 204 27.08 -4.24 -8.56
CA ASP A 204 25.76 -3.60 -8.47
C ASP A 204 24.74 -4.22 -9.46
N LEU A 205 23.71 -4.85 -8.91
CA LEU A 205 22.51 -5.29 -9.62
C LEU A 205 21.51 -4.14 -9.71
N THR A 206 20.99 -3.89 -10.92
CA THR A 206 20.02 -2.81 -11.19
C THR A 206 18.71 -3.30 -11.77
N GLU A 207 18.70 -4.47 -12.39
CA GLU A 207 17.50 -5.09 -12.96
C GLU A 207 16.63 -5.72 -11.88
N ALA A 208 15.31 -5.56 -12.02
CA ALA A 208 14.35 -5.95 -10.97
C ALA A 208 14.36 -7.46 -10.69
N GLU A 209 14.52 -8.29 -11.72
CA GLU A 209 14.58 -9.75 -11.56
C GLU A 209 15.87 -10.20 -10.89
N ASP A 210 17.01 -9.61 -11.25
CA ASP A 210 18.30 -9.94 -10.62
C ASP A 210 18.32 -9.52 -9.14
N VAL A 211 17.77 -8.34 -8.84
CA VAL A 211 17.57 -7.89 -7.46
C VAL A 211 16.67 -8.84 -6.69
N LYS A 212 15.56 -9.30 -7.29
CA LYS A 212 14.64 -10.25 -6.67
C LYS A 212 15.31 -11.60 -6.41
N LYS A 213 16.08 -12.12 -7.38
CA LYS A 213 16.86 -13.34 -7.23
C LYS A 213 17.90 -13.20 -6.12
N ARG A 214 18.60 -12.07 -6.06
CA ARG A 214 19.57 -11.78 -5.00
C ARG A 214 18.93 -11.75 -3.60
N TRP A 215 17.71 -11.22 -3.49
CA TRP A 215 16.92 -11.28 -2.26
C TRP A 215 16.53 -12.72 -1.90
N GLN A 216 16.07 -13.51 -2.87
CA GLN A 216 15.74 -14.92 -2.67
C GLN A 216 16.95 -15.68 -2.12
N GLU A 217 18.10 -15.58 -2.78
CA GLU A 217 19.36 -16.20 -2.35
C GLU A 217 19.73 -15.80 -0.91
N TYR A 218 19.64 -14.50 -0.59
CA TYR A 218 19.93 -14.03 0.77
C TYR A 218 19.00 -14.62 1.82
N THR A 219 17.69 -14.64 1.53
CA THR A 219 16.70 -15.17 2.47
C THR A 219 16.82 -16.68 2.65
N GLU A 220 17.11 -17.43 1.60
CA GLU A 220 17.34 -18.87 1.67
C GLU A 220 18.56 -19.19 2.55
N GLU A 221 19.65 -18.42 2.41
CA GLU A 221 20.83 -18.54 3.27
C GLU A 221 20.54 -18.15 4.72
N LEU A 222 19.83 -17.04 4.93
CA LEU A 222 19.54 -16.51 6.27
C LEU A 222 18.66 -17.46 7.09
N TYR A 223 17.69 -18.13 6.44
CA TYR A 223 16.75 -19.03 7.09
C TYR A 223 17.08 -20.51 6.87
N LYS A 224 18.26 -20.82 6.33
CA LYS A 224 18.74 -22.20 6.22
C LYS A 224 18.93 -22.75 7.64
N LYS A 225 18.06 -23.66 8.06
CA LYS A 225 18.30 -24.47 9.27
C LYS A 225 19.38 -25.49 8.93
N ASP A 226 20.36 -25.67 9.82
CA ASP A 226 21.15 -26.90 9.84
C ASP A 226 20.20 -28.02 10.29
N LEU A 227 19.62 -28.73 9.31
CA LEU A 227 18.72 -29.88 9.51
C LEU A 227 19.47 -31.14 10.00
N HIS A 228 20.53 -30.96 10.79
CA HIS A 228 21.42 -32.02 11.28
C HIS A 228 21.24 -32.29 12.78
N ASP A 229 20.01 -32.15 13.27
CA ASP A 229 19.61 -32.88 14.47
C ASP A 229 18.90 -34.15 13.98
N PRO A 230 19.48 -35.36 14.17
CA PRO A 230 18.75 -36.58 13.92
C PRO A 230 17.56 -36.60 14.88
N ASP A 231 16.36 -36.56 14.30
CA ASP A 231 15.10 -36.58 15.02
C ASP A 231 14.98 -37.96 15.69
N ASN A 232 15.54 -38.08 16.89
CA ASN A 232 15.58 -39.31 17.66
C ASN A 232 14.26 -39.47 18.41
N HIS A 233 13.16 -39.53 17.67
CA HIS A 233 11.85 -39.85 18.21
C HIS A 233 11.73 -41.37 18.33
N GLU A 234 12.42 -41.92 19.31
CA GLU A 234 12.09 -43.24 19.86
C GLU A 234 10.66 -43.16 20.39
N GLY A 235 9.80 -44.05 19.88
CA GLY A 235 8.35 -43.97 20.03
C GLY A 235 7.90 -43.94 21.49
N VAL A 236 7.57 -42.76 21.97
CA VAL A 236 6.68 -42.59 23.12
C VAL A 236 5.31 -42.30 22.53
N ILE A 237 4.38 -43.25 22.68
CA ILE A 237 2.95 -42.95 22.54
C ILE A 237 2.61 -42.01 23.70
N THR A 238 2.75 -40.71 23.46
CA THR A 238 2.21 -39.68 24.34
C THR A 238 0.74 -39.52 24.01
N ASP A 239 -0.09 -39.34 25.03
CA ASP A 239 -1.52 -39.05 24.88
C ASP A 239 -1.74 -38.02 23.76
N LEU A 240 -2.63 -38.34 22.81
CA LEU A 240 -2.94 -37.43 21.71
C LEU A 240 -3.37 -36.09 22.31
N GLU A 241 -2.66 -35.02 21.97
CA GLU A 241 -3.06 -33.68 22.38
C GLU A 241 -4.51 -33.42 21.96
N PRO A 242 -5.30 -32.72 22.79
CA PRO A 242 -6.71 -32.53 22.54
C PRO A 242 -6.96 -31.78 21.25
N ASP A 243 -8.14 -32.00 20.67
CA ASP A 243 -8.64 -31.25 19.52
C ASP A 243 -8.58 -29.73 19.77
N ILE A 244 -8.50 -28.95 18.69
CA ILE A 244 -8.50 -27.49 18.79
C ILE A 244 -9.86 -27.05 19.28
N LEU A 245 -9.89 -26.15 20.26
CA LEU A 245 -11.13 -25.62 20.82
C LEU A 245 -11.53 -24.33 20.11
N GLU A 246 -12.84 -24.10 19.94
CA GLU A 246 -13.35 -22.83 19.40
C GLU A 246 -12.90 -21.62 20.24
N CYS A 247 -12.74 -21.79 21.56
CA CYS A 247 -12.27 -20.71 22.43
C CYS A 247 -10.82 -20.30 22.16
N GLU A 248 -9.95 -21.24 21.76
CA GLU A 248 -8.57 -20.96 21.35
C GLU A 248 -8.56 -20.14 20.06
N VAL A 249 -9.41 -20.50 19.09
CA VAL A 249 -9.57 -19.78 17.82
C VAL A 249 -10.11 -18.37 18.06
N LYS A 250 -11.14 -18.24 18.91
CA LYS A 250 -11.71 -16.95 19.29
C LYS A 250 -10.66 -16.04 19.93
N TRP A 251 -9.94 -16.55 20.93
CA TRP A 251 -8.85 -15.82 21.58
C TRP A 251 -7.74 -15.42 20.59
N ALA A 252 -7.32 -16.34 19.72
CA ALA A 252 -6.28 -16.09 18.74
C ALA A 252 -6.71 -15.01 17.73
N LEU A 253 -7.95 -15.06 17.23
CA LEU A 253 -8.50 -14.08 16.31
C LEU A 253 -8.66 -12.69 16.95
N GLU A 254 -9.18 -12.62 18.16
CA GLU A 254 -9.38 -11.35 18.89
C GLU A 254 -8.05 -10.71 19.31
N SER A 255 -7.03 -11.51 19.60
CA SER A 255 -5.71 -11.02 20.01
C SER A 255 -4.85 -10.52 18.83
N ILE A 256 -5.23 -10.75 17.58
CA ILE A 256 -4.53 -10.18 16.42
C ILE A 256 -4.87 -8.69 16.30
N THR A 257 -3.84 -7.84 16.35
CA THR A 257 -4.01 -6.40 16.23
C THR A 257 -4.52 -5.99 14.85
N THR A 258 -5.47 -5.05 14.82
CA THR A 258 -6.00 -4.46 13.58
C THR A 258 -5.00 -3.52 12.89
N ASN A 259 -5.31 -3.11 11.67
CA ASN A 259 -4.55 -2.20 10.82
C ASN A 259 -3.14 -2.69 10.47
N LYS A 260 -2.94 -4.01 10.48
CA LYS A 260 -1.70 -4.66 10.04
C LYS A 260 -1.78 -4.99 8.55
N ALA A 261 -0.61 -5.17 7.95
CA ALA A 261 -0.52 -5.57 6.55
C ALA A 261 -0.99 -7.02 6.38
N SER A 262 -1.84 -7.24 5.39
CA SER A 262 -2.28 -8.57 4.97
C SER A 262 -1.14 -9.38 4.37
N GLY A 263 -1.28 -10.71 4.40
CA GLY A 263 -0.37 -11.63 3.73
C GLY A 263 -0.58 -11.65 2.22
N GLY A 264 -0.07 -12.70 1.57
CA GLY A 264 -0.25 -12.93 0.14
C GLY A 264 -1.72 -13.05 -0.30
N ASP A 265 -2.59 -13.50 0.62
CA ASP A 265 -4.05 -13.59 0.44
C ASP A 265 -4.74 -12.21 0.35
N GLY A 266 -4.07 -11.11 0.71
CA GLY A 266 -4.67 -9.78 0.68
C GLY A 266 -5.84 -9.57 1.64
N ILE A 267 -6.13 -10.50 2.56
CA ILE A 267 -7.26 -10.40 3.51
C ILE A 267 -6.79 -9.75 4.82
N PRO A 268 -7.29 -8.55 5.18
CA PRO A 268 -7.02 -7.95 6.47
C PRO A 268 -7.86 -8.61 7.58
N VAL A 269 -7.31 -8.69 8.79
CA VAL A 269 -7.93 -9.42 9.91
C VAL A 269 -9.32 -8.88 10.29
N GLU A 270 -9.56 -7.59 10.05
CA GLU A 270 -10.83 -6.92 10.31
C GLU A 270 -12.00 -7.56 9.56
N LEU A 271 -11.75 -8.16 8.39
CA LEU A 271 -12.76 -8.87 7.61
C LEU A 271 -13.25 -10.15 8.29
N PHE A 272 -12.44 -10.75 9.16
CA PHE A 272 -12.82 -11.89 10.00
C PHE A 272 -13.37 -11.43 11.35
N GLN A 273 -12.70 -10.48 12.02
CA GLN A 273 -13.12 -10.00 13.35
C GLN A 273 -14.53 -9.41 13.36
N ILE A 274 -14.96 -8.76 12.28
CA ILE A 274 -16.32 -8.19 12.21
C ILE A 274 -17.42 -9.26 12.14
N LEU A 275 -17.09 -10.47 11.67
CA LEU A 275 -18.04 -11.58 11.53
C LEU A 275 -18.31 -12.27 12.87
N LYS A 276 -17.41 -12.11 13.86
CA LYS A 276 -17.51 -12.71 15.20
C LYS A 276 -17.59 -14.24 15.15
N ASP A 277 -18.56 -14.85 15.83
CA ASP A 277 -18.67 -16.30 16.00
C ASP A 277 -18.80 -17.04 14.65
N ASP A 278 -19.35 -16.41 13.60
CA ASP A 278 -19.40 -17.01 12.27
C ASP A 278 -18.00 -17.24 11.67
N ALA A 279 -17.05 -16.31 11.88
CA ALA A 279 -15.66 -16.52 11.48
C ALA A 279 -14.95 -17.54 12.38
N VAL A 280 -15.26 -17.56 13.68
CA VAL A 280 -14.67 -18.52 14.62
C VAL A 280 -15.00 -19.95 14.20
N LYS A 281 -16.27 -20.24 13.90
CA LYS A 281 -16.71 -21.59 13.46
C LYS A 281 -15.97 -22.08 12.22
N VAL A 282 -15.89 -21.23 11.20
CA VAL A 282 -15.24 -21.56 9.93
C VAL A 282 -13.73 -21.74 10.12
N LEU A 283 -13.06 -20.81 10.82
CA LEU A 283 -11.62 -20.92 11.09
C LEU A 283 -11.30 -22.10 12.00
N HIS A 284 -12.17 -22.42 12.95
CA HIS A 284 -12.04 -23.59 13.83
C HIS A 284 -12.08 -24.88 13.02
N SER A 285 -13.05 -25.05 12.13
CA SER A 285 -13.10 -26.21 11.23
C SER A 285 -11.80 -26.36 10.42
N ILE A 286 -11.29 -25.28 9.82
CA ILE A 286 -10.02 -25.31 9.08
C ILE A 286 -8.85 -25.69 9.99
N CYS A 287 -8.71 -25.03 11.14
CA CYS A 287 -7.62 -25.33 12.09
C CYS A 287 -7.69 -26.79 12.55
N GLN A 288 -8.89 -27.30 12.81
CA GLN A 288 -9.12 -28.67 13.23
C GLN A 288 -8.76 -29.69 12.14
N GLN A 289 -9.06 -29.39 10.88
CA GLN A 289 -8.67 -30.24 9.75
C GLN A 289 -7.15 -30.23 9.57
N ILE A 290 -6.50 -29.06 9.69
CA ILE A 290 -5.02 -28.97 9.68
C ILE A 290 -4.43 -29.79 10.83
N TRP A 291 -5.00 -29.69 12.04
CA TRP A 291 -4.54 -30.44 13.21
C TRP A 291 -4.59 -31.95 12.98
N LYS A 292 -5.69 -32.46 12.41
CA LYS A 292 -5.89 -33.90 12.15
C LYS A 292 -5.07 -34.43 10.96
N THR A 293 -4.98 -33.66 9.88
CA THR A 293 -4.37 -34.11 8.62
C THR A 293 -2.89 -33.74 8.49
N GLN A 294 -2.42 -32.79 9.32
CA GLN A 294 -1.10 -32.16 9.23
C GLN A 294 -0.84 -31.43 7.91
N GLN A 295 -1.87 -31.23 7.09
CA GLN A 295 -1.79 -30.53 5.80
C GLN A 295 -2.23 -29.09 5.97
N TRP A 296 -1.44 -28.16 5.44
CA TRP A 296 -1.75 -26.74 5.48
C TRP A 296 -2.30 -26.25 4.13
N PRO A 297 -3.20 -25.25 4.14
CA PRO A 297 -3.54 -24.54 2.91
C PRO A 297 -2.29 -23.89 2.30
N GLN A 298 -2.15 -23.94 0.98
CA GLN A 298 -0.98 -23.43 0.27
C GLN A 298 -0.72 -21.94 0.54
N ASP A 299 -1.78 -21.15 0.69
CA ASP A 299 -1.69 -19.73 1.04
C ASP A 299 -1.15 -19.49 2.46
N TRP A 300 -1.33 -20.45 3.37
CA TRP A 300 -0.88 -20.35 4.75
C TRP A 300 0.61 -20.67 4.90
N GLU A 301 1.15 -21.45 3.97
CA GLU A 301 2.58 -21.79 3.86
C GLU A 301 3.40 -20.68 3.18
N ARG A 302 2.74 -19.79 2.44
CA ARG A 302 3.40 -18.70 1.71
C ARG A 302 3.55 -17.45 2.56
N SER A 303 4.72 -16.82 2.47
CA SER A 303 4.99 -15.52 3.08
C SER A 303 5.54 -14.53 2.06
N VAL A 304 5.16 -13.25 2.19
CA VAL A 304 5.73 -12.17 1.38
C VAL A 304 6.79 -11.45 2.20
N PHE A 305 8.05 -11.56 1.80
CA PHE A 305 9.14 -10.87 2.46
C PHE A 305 9.25 -9.41 2.02
N ILE A 306 9.21 -8.51 2.99
CA ILE A 306 9.39 -7.07 2.81
C ILE A 306 10.74 -6.66 3.43
N PRO A 307 11.76 -6.35 2.63
CA PRO A 307 13.03 -5.85 3.14
C PRO A 307 12.89 -4.38 3.56
N ILE A 308 13.17 -4.09 4.83
CA ILE A 308 13.17 -2.74 5.40
C ILE A 308 14.61 -2.29 5.66
N PRO A 309 15.08 -1.19 5.07
CA PRO A 309 16.46 -0.74 5.23
C PRO A 309 16.76 -0.38 6.69
N LYS A 310 17.88 -0.89 7.20
CA LYS A 310 18.51 -0.47 8.46
C LYS A 310 19.58 0.59 8.18
N LYS A 311 20.23 1.09 9.23
CA LYS A 311 21.41 1.95 9.11
C LYS A 311 22.55 1.17 8.43
N GLY A 312 23.22 1.79 7.47
CA GLY A 312 24.35 1.18 6.75
C GLY A 312 24.26 1.43 5.25
N ASN A 313 25.02 0.65 4.49
CA ASN A 313 24.99 0.67 3.04
C ASN A 313 23.72 -0.05 2.53
N VAL A 314 22.78 0.72 1.96
CA VAL A 314 21.51 0.22 1.40
C VAL A 314 21.68 -0.68 0.17
N LYS A 315 22.91 -0.86 -0.34
CA LYS A 315 23.18 -1.83 -1.40
C LYS A 315 23.40 -3.25 -0.86
N GLU A 316 23.71 -3.41 0.43
CA GLU A 316 23.99 -4.71 1.03
C GLU A 316 22.71 -5.32 1.62
N CYS A 317 22.36 -6.56 1.25
CA CYS A 317 21.17 -7.24 1.78
C CYS A 317 21.19 -7.38 3.32
N SER A 318 22.37 -7.55 3.92
CA SER A 318 22.54 -7.68 5.38
C SER A 318 22.15 -6.43 6.16
N ASN A 319 22.15 -5.26 5.51
CA ASN A 319 21.70 -4.00 6.10
C ASN A 319 20.18 -3.80 6.01
N TYR A 320 19.42 -4.88 5.86
CA TYR A 320 17.96 -4.86 5.88
C TYR A 320 17.39 -5.75 7.00
N CYS A 321 16.18 -5.42 7.42
CA CYS A 321 15.33 -6.30 8.22
C CYS A 321 14.29 -6.92 7.30
N THR A 322 14.25 -8.24 7.19
CA THR A 322 13.22 -8.95 6.42
C THR A 322 11.99 -9.16 7.29
N ILE A 323 10.86 -8.54 6.93
CA ILE A 323 9.57 -8.80 7.57
C ILE A 323 8.77 -9.77 6.69
N ALA A 324 8.37 -10.90 7.26
CA ALA A 324 7.48 -11.85 6.60
C ALA A 324 6.01 -11.44 6.82
N LEU A 325 5.28 -11.21 5.73
CA LEU A 325 3.83 -11.03 5.75
C LEU A 325 3.16 -12.36 5.43
N ILE A 326 2.58 -12.99 6.44
CA ILE A 326 1.79 -14.22 6.35
C ILE A 326 0.29 -13.92 6.47
N SER A 327 -0.54 -14.85 5.98
CA SER A 327 -2.00 -14.79 6.12
C SER A 327 -2.41 -14.54 7.57
N HIS A 328 -3.41 -13.69 7.78
CA HIS A 328 -3.97 -13.50 9.12
C HIS A 328 -4.68 -14.75 9.64
N ALA A 329 -5.24 -15.57 8.75
CA ALA A 329 -5.85 -16.84 9.12
C ALA A 329 -4.78 -17.86 9.56
N SER A 330 -3.66 -17.95 8.82
CA SER A 330 -2.48 -18.73 9.25
C SER A 330 -1.96 -18.29 10.63
N LYS A 331 -1.91 -16.97 10.90
CA LYS A 331 -1.54 -16.45 12.24
C LYS A 331 -2.46 -16.91 13.37
N VAL A 332 -3.74 -17.18 13.10
CA VAL A 332 -4.65 -17.72 14.12
C VAL A 332 -4.15 -19.09 14.57
N MET A 333 -3.91 -20.00 13.62
CA MET A 333 -3.37 -21.34 13.92
C MET A 333 -2.00 -21.26 14.61
N LEU A 334 -1.07 -20.45 14.10
CA LEU A 334 0.25 -20.30 14.71
C LEU A 334 0.20 -19.77 16.14
N LYS A 335 -0.77 -18.90 16.47
CA LYS A 335 -0.96 -18.42 17.85
C LYS A 335 -1.50 -19.51 18.78
N ILE A 336 -2.40 -20.36 18.29
CA ILE A 336 -2.91 -21.50 19.05
C ILE A 336 -1.75 -22.44 19.37
N LEU A 337 -0.97 -22.83 18.36
CA LEU A 337 0.21 -23.67 18.52
C LEU A 337 1.22 -23.05 19.49
N GLN A 338 1.52 -21.75 19.35
CA GLN A 338 2.42 -21.05 20.25
C GLN A 338 1.91 -21.08 21.71
N ALA A 339 0.61 -20.87 21.92
CA ALA A 339 0.03 -20.86 23.26
C ALA A 339 0.09 -22.25 23.91
N ARG A 340 -0.22 -23.31 23.16
CA ARG A 340 -0.10 -24.69 23.65
C ARG A 340 1.34 -25.04 24.02
N LEU A 341 2.30 -24.74 23.13
CA LEU A 341 3.73 -24.97 23.38
C LEU A 341 4.30 -24.16 24.55
N SER A 342 3.75 -22.98 24.84
CA SER A 342 4.21 -22.14 25.96
C SER A 342 3.58 -22.53 27.30
N ASN A 343 2.49 -23.28 27.28
CA ASN A 343 1.75 -23.76 28.45
C ASN A 343 2.06 -25.23 28.79
N MET A 344 2.95 -25.85 28.00
CA MET A 344 3.56 -27.15 28.25
C MET A 344 4.83 -26.95 29.09
#